data_AF-A0ABD4TGY7-F1
#
_entry.id   AF-A0ABD4TGY7-F1
#
_cell.length_a   1.000
_cell.length_b   1.000
_cell.length_c   1.000
_cell.angle_alpha   90.00
_cell.angle_beta   90.00
_cell.angle_gamma   90.00
#
_symmetry.space_group_name_H-M   'P 1'
#
loop_
_entity.id
_entity.type
_entity.pdbx_description
1 polymer ?
#
loop_
_entity_poly.entity_id
_entity_poly.type
_entity_poly.pdbx_seq_one_letter_code
_entity_poly.pdbx_strand_id
1 'polypeptide(L)' 'MQALEREALDRGVRRVDLSASLPSKRFYDVLGYTTECAAYIPVRNGKRLDYYAMTKTLDEDR' A
#
# COMPACT_ATOMS: atom_id res chain seq x y z
N MET A 1 6.43 0.17 8.43
CA MET A 1 5.08 -0.30 8.08
C MET A 1 4.38 -1.00 9.23
N GLN A 2 4.97 -2.04 9.84
CA GLN A 2 4.32 -2.74 10.96
C GLN A 2 3.85 -1.84 12.12
N ALA A 3 4.60 -0.80 12.48
CA ALA A 3 4.17 0.16 13.51
C ALA A 3 2.91 0.95 13.10
N LEU A 4 2.82 1.36 11.83
CA LEU A 4 1.65 2.05 11.29
C LEU A 4 0.45 1.10 11.16
N GLU A 5 0.69 -0.17 10.84
CA GLU A 5 -0.36 -1.21 10.81
C GLU A 5 -0.93 -1.45 12.21
N ARG A 6 -0.08 -1.49 13.26
CA ARG A 6 -0.54 -1.57 14.64
C ARG A 6 -1.33 -0.34 15.06
N GLU A 7 -0.83 0.86 14.75
CA GLU A 7 -1.55 2.10 15.05
C GLU A 7 -2.90 2.19 14.31
N ALA A 8 -2.96 1.69 13.07
CA ALA A 8 -4.20 1.59 12.32
C ALA A 8 -5.19 0.63 13.01
N LEU A 9 -4.75 -0.55 13.44
CA LEU A 9 -5.56 -1.49 14.23
C LEU A 9 -6.06 -0.87 15.53
N ASP A 10 -5.19 -0.21 16.30
CA ASP A 10 -5.55 0.47 17.56
C ASP A 10 -6.62 1.56 17.35
N ARG A 11 -6.67 2.14 16.14
CA ARG A 11 -7.68 3.13 15.73
C ARG A 11 -8.90 2.50 15.07
N GLY A 12 -9.01 1.17 15.04
CA GLY A 12 -10.11 0.43 14.43
C GLY A 12 -10.09 0.39 12.90
N VAL A 13 -8.98 0.77 12.28
CA VAL A 13 -8.80 0.69 10.83
C VAL A 13 -8.43 -0.76 10.47
N ARG A 14 -9.32 -1.41 9.72
CA ARG A 14 -9.18 -2.82 9.32
C ARG A 14 -8.63 -3.02 7.91
N ARG A 15 -8.45 -1.94 7.15
CA ARG A 15 -7.96 -2.00 5.77
C ARG A 15 -7.02 -0.84 5.53
N VAL A 16 -5.83 -1.16 5.01
CA VAL A 16 -4.83 -0.17 4.61
C VAL A 16 -4.70 -0.21 3.10
N ASP A 17 -4.98 0.92 2.47
CA ASP A 17 -4.77 1.13 1.04
C ASP A 17 -3.52 2.00 0.84
N LEU A 18 -2.68 1.64 -0.13
CA LEU A 18 -1.46 2.38 -0.45
C LEU A 18 -1.13 2.37 -1.94
N SER A 19 -0.28 3.32 -2.33
CA SER A 19 0.30 3.42 -3.68
C SER A 19 1.77 3.04 -3.63
N ALA A 20 2.10 1.83 -4.08
CA ALA A 20 3.47 1.33 -4.10
C ALA A 20 4.19 1.79 -5.37
N SER A 21 5.34 2.45 -5.21
CA SER A 21 6.23 2.70 -6.35
C SER A 21 6.73 1.38 -6.93
N LEU A 22 7.07 1.37 -8.23
CA LEU A 22 7.56 0.17 -8.93
C LEU A 22 8.64 -0.63 -8.16
N PRO A 23 9.72 -0.02 -7.62
CA PRO A 23 10.74 -0.78 -6.88
C PRO A 23 10.24 -1.30 -5.52
N SER A 24 9.25 -0.63 -4.92
CA SER A 24 8.73 -1.00 -3.59
C SER A 24 7.67 -2.10 -3.64
N LYS A 25 7.14 -2.47 -4.81
CA LYS A 25 6.08 -3.49 -4.94
C LYS A 25 6.43 -4.77 -4.18
N ARG A 26 7.64 -5.31 -4.40
CA ARG A 26 8.09 -6.55 -3.74
C ARG A 26 8.12 -6.44 -2.22
N PHE A 27 8.45 -5.27 -1.69
CA PHE A 27 8.46 -5.05 -0.24
C PHE A 27 7.04 -5.17 0.34
N TYR A 28 6.05 -4.58 -0.32
CA TYR A 28 4.66 -4.68 0.11
C TYR A 28 4.04 -6.06 -0.14
N ASP A 29 4.44 -6.74 -1.23
CA ASP A 29 4.05 -8.14 -1.46
C ASP A 29 4.49 -9.03 -0.28
N VAL A 30 5.74 -8.87 0.22
CA VAL A 30 6.26 -9.62 1.38
C VAL A 30 5.52 -9.27 2.68
N LEU A 31 5.01 -8.04 2.81
CA LEU A 31 4.19 -7.62 3.95
C LEU A 31 2.74 -8.10 3.88
N GLY A 32 2.35 -8.80 2.81
CA GLY A 32 1.00 -9.35 2.63
C GLY A 32 0.01 -8.37 2.00
N TYR A 33 0.48 -7.30 1.35
CA TYR A 33 -0.40 -6.44 0.57
C TYR A 33 -0.71 -7.10 -0.79
N THR A 34 -1.97 -7.04 -1.18
CA THR A 34 -2.44 -7.51 -2.49
C THR A 34 -2.45 -6.35 -3.48
N THR A 35 -1.92 -6.56 -4.69
CA THR A 35 -2.04 -5.59 -5.79
C THR A 35 -3.45 -5.61 -6.36
N GLU A 36 -4.13 -4.47 -6.33
CA GLU A 36 -5.45 -4.33 -6.96
C GLU A 36 -5.32 -3.93 -8.43
N CYS A 37 -4.48 -2.94 -8.74
CA CYS A 37 -4.24 -2.51 -10.11
C CYS A 37 -2.91 -1.77 -10.29
N ALA A 38 -2.47 -1.67 -11.55
CA ALA A 38 -1.43 -0.72 -11.96
C ALA A 38 -2.08 0.61 -12.34
N ALA A 39 -1.49 1.72 -11.89
CA ALA A 39 -2.01 3.05 -12.09
C ALA A 39 -0.87 4.07 -12.28
N TYR A 40 -1.22 5.32 -12.59
CA TYR A 40 -0.26 6.40 -12.68
C TYR A 40 -0.84 7.70 -12.12
N ILE A 41 0.04 8.58 -11.63
CA ILE A 41 -0.31 9.96 -11.29
C ILE A 41 0.48 10.93 -12.19
N PRO A 42 -0.14 12.00 -12.71
CA PRO A 42 0.59 13.05 -13.39
C PRO A 42 1.43 13.84 -12.38
N VAL A 43 2.65 14.19 -12.77
CA VAL A 43 3.55 15.04 -12.00
C VAL A 43 4.04 16.21 -12.84
N ARG A 44 4.78 17.14 -12.23
CA ARG A 44 5.28 18.34 -12.92
C ARG A 44 6.12 17.98 -14.16
N ASN A 45 6.19 18.92 -15.10
CA ASN A 45 6.94 18.83 -16.35
C ASN A 45 6.40 17.77 -17.32
N GLY A 46 5.08 17.54 -17.32
CA GLY A 46 4.43 16.60 -18.25
C GLY A 46 4.83 15.14 -18.04
N LYS A 47 5.38 14.80 -16.87
CA LYS A 47 5.78 13.44 -16.53
C LYS A 47 4.66 12.72 -15.78
N ARG A 48 4.74 11.39 -15.72
CA ARG A 48 3.89 10.56 -14.88
C ARG A 48 4.73 9.68 -13.97
N LEU A 49 4.16 9.32 -12.82
CA LEU A 49 4.72 8.31 -11.93
C LEU A 49 3.79 7.10 -11.95
N ASP A 50 4.30 5.99 -12.44
CA ASP A 50 3.62 4.70 -12.41
C ASP A 50 3.76 4.06 -11.02
N TYR A 51 2.67 3.47 -10.54
CA TYR A 51 2.58 2.83 -9.22
C TYR A 51 1.60 1.66 -9.25
N TYR A 52 1.61 0.85 -8.19
CA TYR A 52 0.63 -0.20 -7.95
C TYR A 52 -0.28 0.23 -6.80
N ALA A 53 -1.59 0.26 -7.02
CA ALA A 53 -2.56 0.35 -5.94
C ALA A 53 -2.57 -1.00 -5.22
N MET A 54 -2.34 -0.98 -3.90
CA MET A 54 -2.27 -2.18 -3.09
C MET A 54 -3.06 -2.02 -1.81
N THR A 55 -3.62 -3.13 -1.33
CA THR A 55 -4.43 -3.15 -0.11
C THR A 55 -4.03 -4.31 0.80
N LYS A 56 -4.23 -4.14 2.11
CA LYS A 56 -4.09 -5.21 3.11
C LYS A 56 -5.20 -5.07 4.14
N THR A 57 -5.89 -6.18 4.39
CA THR A 57 -6.79 -6.31 5.55
C THR A 57 -5.93 -6.55 6.78
N LEU A 58 -6.17 -5.76 7.82
CA LEU A 58 -5.56 -5.93 9.13
C LEU A 58 -6.53 -6.74 9.98
N ASP A 59 -6.15 -7.99 10.26
CA ASP A 59 -6.86 -8.85 11.18
C ASP A 59 -6.19 -8.78 12.56
N GLU A 60 -6.99 -8.67 13.62
CA GLU A 60 -6.57 -9.01 14.98
C GLU A 60 -6.48 -10.55 15.05
N ASP A 61 -5.47 -11.17 14.45
CA ASP A 61 -4.93 -12.46 14.92
C ASP A 61 -3.76 -12.97 14.06
N ARG A 62 -2.57 -12.97 14.67
CA ARG A 62 -1.89 -14.22 15.01
C ARG A 62 -0.98 -14.03 16.22
#